data_AF-A0A972RFT7-F1
#
_entry.id   AF-A0A972RFT7-F1
#
_cell.length_a   1.000
_cell.length_b   1.000
_cell.length_c   1.000
_cell.angle_alpha   90.00
_cell.angle_beta   90.00
_cell.angle_gamma   90.00
#
_symmetry.space_group_name_H-M   'P 1'
#
loop_
_entity.id
_entity.type
_entity.pdbx_description
1 polymer ?
#
loop_
_entity_poly.entity_id
_entity_poly.type
_entity_poly.pdbx_seq_one_letter_code
_entity_poly.pdbx_strand_id
1 'polypeptide(L)'
;MTLALSWAGIFFCLAQSAIFSGLNLGFFGVSRLRLEVQAEAGNADALRILQLRQDTHLLLSTLLWGNVSSNVLLTLLSESVLAGLAGFAFSTIGITFFGEIFPQAYLSRHALKTSAILVPVIRFYQILLYPIAKPTALLLDRWLGKEDVGYFKEDEIKVLLRQHGHAEATDLERIESIGAVNFLTLDDIHIEDEGEIVNPDSIISLPSTDRGLPLFPHFDREFDDPFLQRVHASGEKWVMITNEQNIPVLVLNANRFLREALYSKAVKSVYMYCHRPIVITHPGTKLGDILLRFKVHPEHAEDDVVDNDLILYWHEEKRIITGADLLGRLLRGIVIRDGLPFK
;
A
#
# COMPACT_ATOMS: atom_id res chain seq x y z
N MET A 1 7.10 -9.70 -61.53
CA MET A 1 7.97 -9.65 -60.34
C MET A 1 9.04 -10.71 -60.52
N THR A 2 10.33 -10.40 -60.37
CA THR A 2 11.36 -11.46 -60.40
C THR A 2 11.13 -12.40 -59.22
N LEU A 3 11.37 -13.70 -59.37
CA LEU A 3 11.20 -14.69 -58.31
C LEU A 3 11.91 -14.26 -57.01
N ALA A 4 13.10 -13.65 -57.13
CA ALA A 4 13.86 -13.10 -56.02
C ALA A 4 13.14 -11.94 -55.30
N LEU A 5 12.44 -11.07 -56.03
CA LEU A 5 11.68 -9.96 -55.43
C LEU A 5 10.46 -10.47 -54.66
N SER A 6 9.80 -11.53 -55.15
CA SER A 6 8.70 -12.17 -54.40
C SER A 6 9.19 -12.80 -53.10
N TRP A 7 10.32 -13.52 -53.12
CA TRP A 7 10.91 -14.09 -51.90
C TRP A 7 11.39 -13.03 -50.91
N ALA A 8 11.96 -11.93 -51.40
CA ALA A 8 12.31 -10.78 -50.56
C ALA A 8 11.07 -10.17 -49.90
N GLY A 9 9.97 -10.03 -50.65
CA GLY A 9 8.68 -9.58 -50.11
C GLY A 9 8.11 -10.52 -49.06
N ILE A 10 8.16 -11.83 -49.29
CA ILE A 10 7.74 -12.87 -48.33
C ILE A 10 8.53 -12.74 -47.02
N PHE A 11 9.86 -12.66 -47.09
CA PHE A 11 10.70 -12.53 -45.90
C PHE A 11 10.43 -11.21 -45.16
N PHE A 12 10.23 -10.11 -45.90
CA PHE A 12 9.86 -8.83 -45.33
C PHE A 12 8.52 -8.87 -44.60
N CYS A 13 7.47 -9.45 -45.21
CA CYS A 13 6.16 -9.60 -44.58
C CYS A 13 6.22 -10.51 -43.35
N LEU A 14 7.03 -11.55 -43.39
CA LEU A 14 7.24 -12.44 -42.24
C LEU A 14 7.92 -11.72 -41.07
N ALA A 15 8.93 -10.88 -41.35
CA ALA A 15 9.58 -10.06 -40.34
C ALA A 15 8.61 -9.00 -39.75
N GLN A 16 7.77 -8.40 -40.57
CA GLN A 16 6.74 -7.45 -40.11
C GLN A 16 5.69 -8.12 -39.23
N SER A 17 5.18 -9.28 -39.65
CA SER A 17 4.29 -10.13 -38.85
C SER A 17 4.89 -10.44 -37.47
N ALA A 18 6.16 -10.87 -37.45
CA ALA A 18 6.92 -11.11 -36.22
C ALA A 18 6.99 -9.90 -35.29
N ILE A 19 7.27 -8.72 -35.84
CA ILE A 19 7.35 -7.47 -35.09
C ILE A 19 5.98 -7.10 -34.50
N PHE A 20 4.92 -7.05 -35.32
CA PHE A 20 3.60 -6.64 -34.84
C PHE A 20 3.01 -7.62 -33.83
N SER A 21 3.09 -8.91 -34.12
CA SER A 21 2.57 -9.96 -33.25
C SER A 21 3.31 -10.02 -31.91
N GLY A 22 4.65 -9.99 -31.95
CA GLY A 22 5.48 -9.97 -30.75
C GLY A 22 5.27 -8.71 -29.91
N LEU A 23 5.18 -7.53 -30.55
CA LEU A 23 5.00 -6.27 -29.84
C LEU A 23 3.59 -6.12 -29.27
N ASN A 24 2.57 -6.71 -29.89
CA ASN A 24 1.25 -6.76 -29.29
C ASN A 24 1.32 -7.39 -27.89
N LEU A 25 1.99 -8.54 -27.77
CA LEU A 25 2.23 -9.15 -26.47
C LEU A 25 3.24 -8.36 -25.60
N GLY A 26 4.26 -7.76 -26.20
CA GLY A 26 5.29 -7.01 -25.47
C GLY A 26 4.76 -5.72 -24.82
N PHE A 27 3.99 -4.92 -25.56
CA PHE A 27 3.34 -3.73 -25.03
C PHE A 27 2.23 -4.11 -24.05
N PHE A 28 1.37 -5.08 -24.40
CA PHE A 28 0.19 -5.40 -23.59
C PHE A 28 0.40 -6.39 -22.45
N GLY A 29 1.54 -7.09 -22.41
CA GLY A 29 1.86 -8.09 -21.40
C GLY A 29 2.31 -7.52 -20.05
N VAL A 30 2.66 -6.23 -19.99
CA VAL A 30 2.99 -5.53 -18.73
C VAL A 30 1.83 -4.62 -18.35
N SER A 31 1.38 -4.68 -17.09
CA SER A 31 0.30 -3.81 -16.62
C SER A 31 0.71 -2.34 -16.64
N ARG A 32 -0.27 -1.46 -16.87
CA ARG A 32 -0.04 -0.01 -16.89
C ARG A 32 0.53 0.51 -15.56
N LEU A 33 -0.01 0.05 -14.43
CA LEU A 33 0.51 0.39 -13.10
C LEU A 33 2.00 0.01 -12.95
N ARG A 34 2.41 -1.17 -13.43
CA ARG A 34 3.81 -1.59 -13.36
C ARG A 34 4.72 -0.72 -14.23
N LEU A 35 4.23 -0.27 -15.38
CA LEU A 35 4.96 0.67 -16.24
C LEU A 35 5.10 2.04 -15.59
N GLU A 36 4.05 2.55 -14.95
CA GLU A 36 4.05 3.81 -14.21
C GLU A 36 5.05 3.76 -13.05
N VAL A 37 4.99 2.72 -12.21
CA VAL A 37 5.95 2.50 -11.10
C VAL A 37 7.39 2.41 -11.60
N GLN A 38 7.65 1.68 -12.69
CA GLN A 38 9.00 1.57 -13.24
C GLN A 38 9.50 2.89 -13.85
N ALA A 39 8.62 3.67 -14.49
CA ALA A 39 8.96 4.97 -15.04
C ALA A 39 9.29 5.98 -13.92
N GLU A 40 8.52 5.98 -12.82
CA GLU A 40 8.80 6.79 -11.63
C GLU A 40 10.11 6.38 -10.95
N ALA A 41 10.45 5.09 -10.96
CA ALA A 41 11.74 4.58 -10.52
C ALA A 41 12.92 4.92 -11.48
N GLY A 42 12.69 5.71 -12.54
CA GLY A 42 13.72 6.20 -13.46
C GLY A 42 13.98 5.30 -14.67
N ASN A 43 13.14 4.29 -14.93
CA ASN A 43 13.32 3.41 -16.08
C ASN A 43 12.85 4.08 -17.39
N ALA A 44 13.82 4.47 -18.24
CA ALA A 44 13.55 5.12 -19.53
C ALA A 44 12.79 4.22 -20.53
N ASP A 45 12.96 2.90 -20.48
CA ASP A 45 12.26 1.97 -21.36
C ASP A 45 10.77 1.90 -21.02
N ALA A 46 10.45 1.83 -19.72
CA ALA A 46 9.08 1.88 -19.23
C ALA A 46 8.40 3.21 -19.62
N LEU A 47 9.10 4.34 -19.49
CA LEU A 47 8.58 5.65 -19.89
C LEU A 47 8.25 5.71 -21.39
N ARG A 48 9.11 5.18 -22.26
CA ARG A 48 8.87 5.16 -23.72
C ARG A 48 7.64 4.32 -24.09
N ILE A 49 7.47 3.16 -23.45
CA ILE A 49 6.31 2.30 -23.63
C ILE A 49 5.04 3.01 -23.12
N LEU A 50 5.11 3.62 -21.94
CA LEU A 50 4.00 4.33 -21.33
C LEU A 50 3.49 5.47 -22.23
N GLN A 51 4.39 6.22 -22.87
CA GLN A 51 4.02 7.27 -23.83
C GLN A 51 3.18 6.75 -25.01
N LEU A 52 3.47 5.55 -25.53
CA LEU A 52 2.66 4.95 -26.60
C LEU A 52 1.32 4.41 -26.08
N ARG A 53 1.29 3.92 -24.85
CA ARG A 53 0.08 3.41 -24.18
C ARG A 53 -0.86 4.51 -23.68
N GLN A 54 -0.50 5.78 -23.77
CA GLN A 54 -1.46 6.87 -23.51
C GLN A 54 -2.68 6.79 -24.43
N ASP A 55 -2.46 6.38 -25.69
CA ASP A 55 -3.50 6.07 -26.67
C ASP A 55 -3.55 4.55 -26.94
N THR A 56 -3.85 3.74 -25.92
CA THR A 56 -3.86 2.27 -26.00
C THR A 56 -4.64 1.71 -27.18
N HIS A 57 -5.84 2.23 -27.47
CA HIS A 57 -6.62 1.75 -28.61
C HIS A 57 -6.01 2.11 -29.97
N LEU A 58 -5.27 3.21 -30.08
CA LEU A 58 -4.53 3.56 -31.31
C LEU A 58 -3.33 2.63 -31.48
N LEU A 59 -2.58 2.36 -30.41
CA LEU A 59 -1.49 1.40 -30.41
C LEU A 59 -1.99 0.00 -30.79
N LEU A 60 -3.02 -0.49 -30.12
CA LEU A 60 -3.66 -1.78 -30.40
C LEU A 60 -4.11 -1.87 -31.86
N SER A 61 -4.86 -0.86 -32.33
CA SER A 61 -5.36 -0.83 -33.71
C SER A 61 -4.22 -0.85 -34.73
N THR A 62 -3.14 -0.09 -34.49
CA THR A 62 -1.98 -0.05 -35.38
C THR A 62 -1.28 -1.41 -35.47
N LEU A 63 -1.06 -2.07 -34.33
CA LEU A 63 -0.43 -3.38 -34.27
C LEU A 63 -1.29 -4.45 -34.94
N LEU A 64 -2.60 -4.46 -34.71
CA LEU A 64 -3.52 -5.42 -35.31
C LEU A 64 -3.67 -5.23 -36.82
N TRP A 65 -3.86 -4.00 -37.29
CA TRP A 65 -3.90 -3.71 -38.73
C TRP A 65 -2.59 -4.11 -39.40
N GLY A 66 -1.45 -3.74 -38.82
CA GLY A 66 -0.13 -4.12 -39.35
C GLY A 66 0.06 -5.63 -39.43
N ASN A 67 -0.32 -6.37 -38.37
CA ASN A 67 -0.17 -7.82 -38.32
C ASN A 67 -1.06 -8.51 -39.39
N VAL A 68 -2.36 -8.20 -39.40
CA VAL A 68 -3.31 -8.82 -40.31
C VAL A 68 -2.96 -8.49 -41.76
N SER A 69 -2.63 -7.23 -42.07
CA SER A 69 -2.21 -6.85 -43.43
C SER A 69 -0.92 -7.56 -43.86
N SER A 70 0.06 -7.71 -42.97
CA SER A 70 1.31 -8.43 -43.27
C SER A 70 1.07 -9.91 -43.55
N ASN A 71 0.21 -10.55 -42.75
CA ASN A 71 -0.16 -11.96 -42.92
C ASN A 71 -0.90 -12.19 -44.24
N VAL A 72 -1.89 -11.34 -44.55
CA VAL A 72 -2.65 -11.42 -45.82
C VAL A 72 -1.71 -11.20 -47.02
N LEU A 73 -0.84 -10.18 -46.96
CA LEU A 73 0.11 -9.91 -48.04
C LEU A 73 1.10 -11.06 -48.22
N LEU A 74 1.59 -11.65 -47.13
CA LEU A 74 2.47 -12.82 -47.16
C LEU A 74 1.79 -14.03 -47.83
N THR A 75 0.52 -14.29 -47.52
CA THR A 75 -0.24 -15.38 -48.14
C THR A 75 -0.42 -15.14 -49.64
N LEU A 76 -0.79 -13.93 -50.06
CA LEU A 76 -0.95 -13.57 -51.48
C LEU A 76 0.38 -13.68 -52.24
N LEU A 77 1.49 -13.23 -51.65
CA LEU A 77 2.82 -13.37 -52.24
C LEU A 77 3.26 -14.84 -52.31
N SER A 78 2.98 -15.62 -51.27
CA SER A 78 3.31 -17.06 -51.22
C SER A 78 2.55 -17.83 -52.29
N GLU A 79 1.26 -17.55 -52.49
CA GLU A 79 0.45 -18.17 -53.54
C GLU A 79 0.96 -17.82 -54.95
N SER A 80 1.47 -16.60 -55.14
CA SER A 80 2.07 -16.19 -56.42
C SER A 80 3.35 -16.95 -56.79
N VAL A 81 4.02 -17.57 -55.82
CA VAL A 81 5.28 -18.32 -55.97
C VAL A 81 5.08 -19.83 -55.87
N LEU A 82 4.22 -20.26 -54.95
CA LEU A 82 3.92 -21.65 -54.61
C LEU A 82 2.43 -21.90 -54.89
N ALA A 83 2.12 -22.62 -55.96
CA ALA A 83 0.73 -22.82 -56.37
C ALA A 83 -0.05 -23.77 -55.44
N GLY A 84 -1.30 -23.40 -55.16
CA GLY A 84 -2.28 -24.25 -54.47
C GLY A 84 -1.93 -24.58 -53.03
N LEU A 85 -2.06 -25.86 -52.67
CA LEU A 85 -1.87 -26.34 -51.29
C LEU A 85 -0.47 -26.05 -50.72
N ALA A 86 0.56 -25.97 -51.58
CA ALA A 86 1.92 -25.68 -51.16
C ALA A 86 2.07 -24.24 -50.64
N GLY A 87 1.47 -23.24 -51.31
CA GLY A 87 1.51 -21.85 -50.87
C GLY A 87 0.70 -21.62 -49.59
N PHE A 88 -0.45 -22.28 -49.47
CA PHE A 88 -1.23 -22.29 -48.23
C PHE A 88 -0.46 -22.91 -47.06
N ALA A 89 0.12 -24.10 -47.24
CA ALA A 89 0.89 -24.77 -46.18
C ALA A 89 2.13 -23.96 -45.78
N PHE A 90 2.85 -23.42 -46.76
CA PHE A 90 4.03 -22.59 -46.53
C PHE A 90 3.70 -21.31 -45.75
N SER A 91 2.69 -20.55 -46.20
CA SER A 91 2.26 -19.32 -45.50
C SER A 91 1.73 -19.62 -44.11
N THR A 92 0.94 -20.68 -43.94
CA THR A 92 0.40 -21.08 -42.63
C THR A 92 1.51 -21.44 -41.65
N ILE A 93 2.44 -22.32 -42.04
CA ILE A 93 3.56 -22.73 -41.18
C ILE A 93 4.51 -21.54 -40.93
N GLY A 94 4.80 -20.77 -41.98
CA GLY A 94 5.64 -19.58 -41.92
C GLY A 94 5.12 -18.56 -40.91
N ILE A 95 3.89 -18.09 -41.10
CA ILE A 95 3.22 -17.12 -40.22
C ILE A 95 3.15 -17.68 -38.79
N THR A 96 2.67 -18.91 -38.64
CA THR A 96 2.45 -19.49 -37.30
C THR A 96 3.74 -19.59 -36.50
N PHE A 97 4.80 -20.18 -37.05
CA PHE A 97 6.03 -20.37 -36.28
C PHE A 97 6.90 -19.12 -36.23
N PHE A 98 7.15 -18.51 -37.39
CA PHE A 98 8.12 -17.42 -37.51
C PHE A 98 7.50 -16.03 -37.40
N GLY A 99 6.22 -15.87 -37.69
CA GLY A 99 5.48 -14.61 -37.51
C GLY A 99 4.82 -14.47 -36.14
N GLU A 100 4.43 -15.58 -35.50
CA GLU A 100 3.65 -15.52 -34.25
C GLU A 100 4.33 -16.22 -33.08
N ILE A 101 4.45 -17.55 -33.09
CA ILE A 101 4.86 -18.33 -31.91
C ILE A 101 6.26 -17.95 -31.42
N PHE A 102 7.28 -18.00 -32.27
CA PHE A 102 8.66 -17.71 -31.83
C PHE A 102 8.84 -16.24 -31.44
N PRO A 103 8.37 -15.25 -32.23
CA PRO A 103 8.48 -13.85 -31.82
C PRO A 103 7.76 -13.56 -30.51
N GLN A 104 6.52 -14.02 -30.33
CA GLN A 104 5.77 -13.81 -29.09
C GLN A 104 6.45 -14.49 -27.89
N ALA A 105 6.94 -15.72 -28.06
CA ALA A 105 7.67 -16.42 -27.01
C ALA A 105 8.94 -15.68 -26.58
N TYR A 106 9.69 -15.10 -27.53
CA TYR A 106 10.87 -14.30 -27.21
C TYR A 106 10.51 -12.96 -26.54
N LEU A 107 9.54 -12.23 -27.11
CA LEU A 107 9.15 -10.91 -26.62
C LEU A 107 8.44 -10.99 -25.26
N SER A 108 7.71 -12.06 -24.95
CA SER A 108 7.10 -12.24 -23.62
C SER A 108 8.13 -12.26 -22.49
N ARG A 109 9.34 -12.80 -22.74
CA ARG A 109 10.42 -12.85 -21.75
C ARG A 109 11.23 -11.56 -21.64
N HIS A 110 11.31 -10.80 -22.73
CA HIS A 110 12.10 -9.55 -22.81
C HIS A 110 11.22 -8.34 -23.16
N ALA A 111 9.97 -8.34 -22.68
CA ALA A 111 8.92 -7.44 -23.13
C ALA A 111 9.31 -5.98 -23.02
N LEU A 112 9.86 -5.56 -21.87
CA LEU A 112 10.18 -4.16 -21.61
C LEU A 112 11.28 -3.64 -22.55
N LYS A 113 12.44 -4.31 -22.57
CA LYS A 113 13.61 -3.86 -23.34
C LYS A 113 13.36 -3.94 -24.84
N THR A 114 12.82 -5.06 -25.32
CA THR A 114 12.59 -5.26 -26.77
C THR A 114 11.49 -4.34 -27.30
N SER A 115 10.41 -4.12 -26.54
CA SER A 115 9.36 -3.20 -26.96
C SER A 115 9.85 -1.76 -26.97
N ALA A 116 10.63 -1.35 -25.97
CA ALA A 116 11.20 0.00 -25.90
C ALA A 116 12.16 0.32 -27.07
N ILE A 117 12.97 -0.65 -27.50
CA ILE A 117 13.86 -0.50 -28.68
C ILE A 117 13.05 -0.33 -29.96
N LEU A 118 11.91 -1.02 -30.08
CA LEU A 118 11.05 -1.00 -31.27
C LEU A 118 9.99 0.12 -31.27
N VAL A 119 9.94 0.96 -30.23
CA VAL A 119 9.07 2.15 -30.16
C VAL A 119 9.18 3.04 -31.42
N PRO A 120 10.36 3.38 -31.96
CA PRO A 120 10.46 4.20 -33.17
C PRO A 120 9.82 3.56 -34.40
N VAL A 121 9.95 2.22 -34.54
CA VAL A 121 9.33 1.46 -35.63
C VAL A 121 7.81 1.55 -35.53
N ILE A 122 7.26 1.41 -34.33
CA ILE A 122 5.82 1.54 -34.12
C ILE A 122 5.32 2.96 -34.36
N ARG A 123 6.06 3.99 -33.96
CA ARG A 123 5.68 5.38 -34.28
C ARG A 123 5.61 5.61 -35.79
N PHE A 124 6.54 5.04 -36.56
CA PHE A 124 6.47 5.08 -38.02
C PHE A 124 5.18 4.43 -38.54
N TYR A 125 4.82 3.24 -38.05
CA TYR A 125 3.58 2.56 -38.45
C TYR A 125 2.32 3.26 -37.96
N GLN A 126 2.34 3.90 -36.80
CA GLN A 126 1.22 4.71 -36.31
C GLN A 126 0.93 5.87 -37.26
N ILE A 127 1.96 6.50 -37.84
CA ILE A 127 1.79 7.56 -38.84
C ILE A 127 1.30 6.97 -40.16
N LEU A 128 1.90 5.87 -40.62
CA LEU A 128 1.55 5.22 -41.89
C LEU A 128 0.11 4.68 -41.91
N LEU A 129 -0.29 3.99 -40.84
CA LEU A 129 -1.61 3.37 -40.68
C LEU A 129 -2.62 4.29 -40.00
N TYR A 130 -2.23 5.51 -39.63
CA TYR A 130 -3.11 6.50 -39.00
C TYR A 130 -4.50 6.63 -39.64
N PRO A 131 -4.65 6.75 -40.97
CA PRO A 131 -5.97 6.95 -41.58
C PRO A 131 -6.97 5.82 -41.32
N ILE A 132 -6.48 4.60 -41.06
CA ILE A 132 -7.32 3.42 -40.82
C ILE A 132 -7.34 3.08 -39.32
N ALA A 133 -6.19 3.15 -38.64
CA ALA A 133 -6.05 2.82 -37.23
C ALA A 133 -6.77 3.82 -36.31
N LYS A 134 -6.78 5.12 -36.63
CA LYS A 134 -7.43 6.13 -35.78
C LYS A 134 -8.96 6.00 -35.73
N PRO A 135 -9.68 5.80 -36.86
CA PRO A 135 -11.10 5.47 -36.82
C PRO A 135 -11.42 4.22 -36.00
N THR A 136 -10.63 3.14 -36.15
CA THR A 136 -10.80 1.93 -35.35
C THR A 136 -10.61 2.21 -33.86
N ALA A 137 -9.59 2.99 -33.49
CA ALA A 137 -9.33 3.37 -32.11
C ALA A 137 -10.48 4.20 -31.50
N LEU A 138 -11.01 5.18 -32.25
CA LEU A 138 -12.14 6.00 -31.80
C LEU A 138 -13.40 5.15 -31.57
N LEU A 139 -13.64 4.16 -32.43
CA LEU A 139 -14.75 3.22 -32.27
C LEU A 139 -14.61 2.41 -30.97
N LEU A 140 -13.40 1.90 -30.70
CA LEU A 140 -13.09 1.18 -29.47
C LEU A 140 -13.22 2.08 -28.23
N ASP A 141 -12.70 3.30 -28.27
CA ASP A 141 -12.83 4.28 -27.18
C ASP A 141 -14.30 4.57 -26.85
N ARG A 142 -15.15 4.68 -27.87
CA ARG A 142 -16.58 4.94 -27.71
C ARG A 142 -17.34 3.75 -27.12
N TRP A 143 -16.90 2.53 -27.42
CA TRP A 143 -17.58 1.30 -27.00
C TRP A 143 -17.11 0.79 -25.64
N LEU A 144 -15.80 0.77 -25.40
CA LEU A 144 -15.18 0.14 -24.23
C LEU A 144 -14.67 1.17 -23.20
N GLY A 145 -14.60 2.45 -23.56
CA GLY A 145 -13.94 3.47 -22.75
C GLY A 145 -12.41 3.43 -22.92
N LYS A 146 -11.68 4.24 -22.14
CA LYS A 146 -10.21 4.23 -22.16
C LYS A 146 -9.67 3.18 -21.20
N GLU A 147 -8.44 2.73 -21.42
CA GLU A 147 -7.73 1.83 -20.49
C GLU A 147 -7.60 2.51 -19.12
N ASP A 148 -8.24 1.92 -18.11
CA ASP A 148 -8.16 2.38 -16.72
C ASP A 148 -6.94 1.78 -16.01
N VAL A 149 -6.39 2.51 -15.04
CA VAL A 149 -5.33 1.98 -14.18
C VAL A 149 -6.00 1.15 -13.09
N GLY A 150 -5.90 -0.17 -13.19
CA GLY A 150 -6.32 -1.07 -12.11
C GLY A 150 -5.44 -0.89 -10.88
N TYR A 151 -5.83 -0.03 -9.95
CA TYR A 151 -5.18 0.12 -8.65
C TYR A 151 -5.50 -1.09 -7.76
N PHE A 152 -4.54 -1.47 -6.92
CA PHE A 152 -4.73 -2.54 -5.95
C PHE A 152 -5.64 -2.09 -4.81
N LYS A 153 -6.54 -2.97 -4.40
CA LYS A 153 -7.25 -2.82 -3.13
C LYS A 153 -6.30 -3.12 -1.96
N GLU A 154 -6.64 -2.64 -0.76
CA GLU A 154 -5.81 -2.85 0.43
C GLU A 154 -5.53 -4.34 0.72
N ASP A 155 -6.53 -5.21 0.61
CA ASP A 155 -6.34 -6.65 0.77
C ASP A 155 -5.38 -7.25 -0.26
N GLU A 156 -5.38 -6.73 -1.48
CA GLU A 156 -4.45 -7.14 -2.54
C GLU A 156 -3.03 -6.66 -2.20
N ILE A 157 -2.87 -5.44 -1.67
CA ILE A 157 -1.58 -4.93 -1.17
C ILE A 157 -1.07 -5.80 -0.02
N LYS A 158 -1.93 -6.17 0.94
CA LYS A 158 -1.56 -7.09 2.04
C LYS A 158 -1.07 -8.42 1.50
N VAL A 159 -1.73 -9.00 0.50
CA VAL A 159 -1.29 -10.24 -0.16
C VAL A 159 0.05 -10.06 -0.89
N LEU A 160 0.21 -8.98 -1.64
CA LEU A 160 1.45 -8.67 -2.36
C LEU A 160 2.63 -8.53 -1.40
N LEU A 161 2.47 -7.79 -0.30
CA LEU A 161 3.49 -7.63 0.73
C LEU A 161 3.88 -8.98 1.33
N ARG A 162 2.91 -9.81 1.70
CA ARG A 162 3.16 -11.16 2.23
C ARG A 162 3.90 -12.04 1.23
N GLN A 163 3.56 -11.98 -0.06
CA GLN A 163 4.25 -12.76 -1.09
C GLN A 163 5.70 -12.31 -1.26
N HIS A 164 5.97 -11.00 -1.23
CA HIS A 164 7.35 -10.48 -1.29
C HIS A 164 8.16 -10.91 -0.08
N GLY A 165 7.63 -10.77 1.14
CA GLY A 165 8.33 -11.19 2.36
C GLY A 165 8.63 -12.70 2.46
N HIS A 166 7.97 -13.54 1.66
CA HIS A 166 8.27 -14.97 1.55
C HIS A 166 9.27 -15.31 0.44
N ALA A 167 9.47 -14.44 -0.53
CA ALA A 167 10.34 -14.68 -1.66
C ALA A 167 11.79 -14.38 -1.28
N GLU A 168 12.66 -15.38 -1.36
CA GLU A 168 14.11 -15.26 -1.07
C GLU A 168 14.85 -14.28 -2.01
N ALA A 169 14.21 -13.89 -3.11
CA ALA A 169 14.79 -13.08 -4.18
C ALA A 169 14.31 -11.61 -4.18
N THR A 170 13.71 -11.13 -3.09
CA THR A 170 13.26 -9.73 -3.00
C THR A 170 14.11 -8.94 -2.01
N ASP A 171 14.28 -7.65 -2.28
CA ASP A 171 15.01 -6.72 -1.39
C ASP A 171 14.20 -6.34 -0.14
N LEU A 172 12.95 -6.80 -0.03
CA LEU A 172 12.07 -6.55 1.11
C LEU A 172 12.26 -7.65 2.14
N GLU A 173 12.78 -7.30 3.31
CA GLU A 173 12.96 -8.28 4.38
C GLU A 173 11.60 -8.76 4.90
N ARG A 174 11.53 -10.03 5.32
CA ARG A 174 10.31 -10.62 5.90
C ARG A 174 9.72 -9.77 7.04
N ILE A 175 10.59 -9.17 7.85
CA ILE A 175 10.23 -8.32 8.99
C ILE A 175 9.51 -7.06 8.51
N GLU A 176 10.03 -6.40 7.48
CA GLU A 176 9.45 -5.18 6.90
C GLU A 176 8.06 -5.47 6.30
N SER A 177 7.93 -6.60 5.61
CA SER A 177 6.64 -7.07 5.08
C SER A 177 5.60 -7.31 6.18
N ILE A 178 5.96 -8.01 7.25
CA ILE A 178 5.05 -8.26 8.38
C ILE A 178 4.67 -6.94 9.04
N GLY A 179 5.64 -6.04 9.26
CA GLY A 179 5.40 -4.73 9.87
C GLY A 179 4.44 -3.88 9.05
N ALA A 180 4.63 -3.81 7.72
CA ALA A 180 3.74 -3.09 6.82
C ALA A 180 2.32 -3.65 6.81
N VAL A 181 2.17 -4.98 6.81
CA VAL A 181 0.86 -5.64 6.88
C VAL A 181 0.17 -5.37 8.21
N ASN A 182 0.91 -5.42 9.32
CA ASN A 182 0.39 -5.11 10.65
C ASN A 182 -0.10 -3.66 10.72
N PHE A 183 0.64 -2.72 10.13
CA PHE A 183 0.26 -1.32 10.06
C PHE A 183 -1.05 -1.12 9.29
N LEU A 184 -1.18 -1.71 8.10
CA LEU A 184 -2.45 -1.66 7.34
C LEU A 184 -3.62 -2.30 8.11
N THR A 185 -3.34 -3.30 8.94
CA THR A 185 -4.39 -3.97 9.73
C THR A 185 -4.82 -3.14 10.95
N LEU A 186 -4.00 -2.21 11.44
CA LEU A 186 -4.36 -1.36 12.59
C LEU A 186 -5.61 -0.54 12.34
N ASP A 187 -5.80 -0.08 11.11
CA ASP A 187 -6.93 0.77 10.75
C ASP A 187 -8.28 0.06 10.96
N ASP A 188 -8.31 -1.27 10.91
CA ASP A 188 -9.52 -2.07 11.08
C ASP A 188 -9.78 -2.54 12.51
N ILE A 189 -8.86 -2.28 13.45
CA ILE A 189 -8.98 -2.79 14.82
C ILE A 189 -9.96 -1.93 15.61
N HIS A 190 -10.90 -2.59 16.30
CA HIS A 190 -11.77 -1.94 17.25
C HIS A 190 -11.03 -1.68 18.57
N ILE A 191 -11.18 -0.48 19.10
CA ILE A 191 -10.50 -0.03 20.32
C ILE A 191 -10.90 -0.86 21.53
N GLU A 192 -12.15 -1.33 21.56
CA GLU A 192 -12.67 -2.20 22.63
C GLU A 192 -11.96 -3.56 22.71
N ASP A 193 -11.27 -3.99 21.65
CA ASP A 193 -10.50 -5.23 21.61
C ASP A 193 -9.02 -5.03 22.02
N GLU A 194 -8.60 -3.79 22.28
CA GLU A 194 -7.21 -3.43 22.54
C GLU A 194 -6.99 -2.78 23.90
N GLY A 195 -5.75 -2.80 24.35
CA GLY A 195 -5.33 -2.26 25.64
C GLY A 195 -5.75 -3.10 26.83
N GLU A 196 -5.49 -2.56 28.01
CA GLU A 196 -5.74 -3.21 29.29
C GLU A 196 -7.04 -2.71 29.92
N ILE A 197 -7.75 -3.61 30.61
CA ILE A 197 -8.97 -3.24 31.34
C ILE A 197 -8.58 -2.31 32.50
N VAL A 198 -9.25 -1.17 32.61
CA VAL A 198 -9.02 -0.21 33.68
C VAL A 198 -9.53 -0.79 35.00
N ASN A 199 -8.62 -0.94 35.96
CA ASN A 199 -8.97 -1.34 37.32
C ASN A 199 -9.88 -0.27 37.97
N PRO A 200 -11.09 -0.61 38.49
CA PRO A 200 -11.98 0.36 39.13
C PRO A 200 -11.33 1.14 40.28
N ASP A 201 -10.42 0.52 41.04
CA ASP A 201 -9.71 1.15 42.16
C ASP A 201 -8.66 2.17 41.69
N SER A 202 -8.32 2.17 40.39
CA SER A 202 -7.44 3.17 39.78
C SER A 202 -8.18 4.44 39.34
N ILE A 203 -9.50 4.52 39.57
CA ILE A 203 -10.33 5.66 39.17
C ILE A 203 -10.55 6.60 40.36
N ILE A 204 -10.08 7.84 40.25
CA ILE A 204 -10.20 8.87 41.28
C ILE A 204 -11.03 10.02 40.73
N SER A 205 -12.23 10.22 41.29
CA SER A 205 -13.05 11.41 41.01
C SER A 205 -12.58 12.58 41.87
N LEU A 206 -12.37 13.73 41.23
CA LEU A 206 -11.97 14.99 41.84
C LEU A 206 -12.87 16.14 41.35
N PRO A 207 -13.15 17.15 42.20
CA PRO A 207 -13.85 18.35 41.76
C PRO A 207 -13.04 19.07 40.69
N SER A 208 -13.72 19.69 39.73
CA SER A 208 -13.05 20.40 38.63
C SER A 208 -13.21 21.90 38.78
N THR A 209 -12.19 22.65 38.39
CA THR A 209 -12.26 24.11 38.24
C THR A 209 -13.21 24.52 37.12
N ASP A 210 -13.58 25.81 37.05
CA ASP A 210 -14.37 26.38 35.93
C ASP A 210 -13.69 26.18 34.55
N ARG A 211 -12.38 25.96 34.54
CA ARG A 211 -11.58 25.67 33.34
C ARG A 211 -11.53 24.18 33.00
N GLY A 212 -12.23 23.32 33.74
CA GLY A 212 -12.30 21.89 33.54
C GLY A 212 -11.07 21.10 34.02
N LEU A 213 -10.15 21.71 34.78
CA LEU A 213 -9.01 21.01 35.36
C LEU A 213 -9.35 20.42 36.74
N PRO A 214 -8.94 19.17 37.05
CA PRO A 214 -9.21 18.54 38.33
C PRO A 214 -8.42 19.24 39.44
N LEU A 215 -9.05 19.49 40.57
CA LEU A 215 -8.43 20.06 41.77
C LEU A 215 -7.84 18.94 42.62
N PHE A 216 -6.52 18.82 42.61
CA PHE A 216 -5.81 17.90 43.49
C PHE A 216 -5.85 18.40 44.94
N PRO A 217 -6.20 17.54 45.91
CA PRO A 217 -6.17 17.93 47.31
C PRO A 217 -4.72 18.21 47.75
N HIS A 218 -4.58 19.07 48.76
CA HIS A 218 -3.32 19.12 49.50
C HIS A 218 -3.06 17.76 50.14
N PHE A 219 -1.82 17.32 50.08
CA PHE A 219 -1.37 16.05 50.63
C PHE A 219 -0.10 16.27 51.44
N ASP A 220 -0.01 15.53 52.54
CA ASP A 220 1.21 15.43 53.32
C ASP A 220 2.12 14.36 52.73
N ARG A 221 3.44 14.52 52.90
CA ARG A 221 4.45 13.66 52.26
C ARG A 221 4.74 12.43 53.11
N GLU A 222 3.68 11.86 53.67
CA GLU A 222 3.71 10.73 54.58
C GLU A 222 3.00 9.53 53.95
N PHE A 223 3.40 8.32 54.34
CA PHE A 223 2.85 7.11 53.73
C PHE A 223 1.36 6.92 53.99
N ASP A 224 0.84 7.46 55.07
CA ASP A 224 -0.56 7.38 55.50
C ASP A 224 -1.44 8.53 54.98
N ASP A 225 -0.88 9.44 54.17
CA ASP A 225 -1.67 10.51 53.56
C ASP A 225 -2.86 9.92 52.76
N PRO A 226 -4.09 10.41 52.98
CA PRO A 226 -5.28 9.85 52.34
C PRO A 226 -5.27 9.92 50.81
N PHE A 227 -4.68 10.96 50.22
CA PHE A 227 -4.60 11.10 48.77
C PHE A 227 -3.54 10.17 48.19
N LEU A 228 -2.36 10.07 48.80
CA LEU A 228 -1.31 9.14 48.38
C LEU A 228 -1.78 7.68 48.49
N GLN A 229 -2.51 7.33 49.56
CA GLN A 229 -3.14 6.01 49.71
C GLN A 229 -4.18 5.73 48.63
N ARG A 230 -5.01 6.71 48.25
CA ARG A 230 -5.96 6.58 47.13
C ARG A 230 -5.26 6.35 45.79
N VAL A 231 -4.16 7.05 45.54
CA VAL A 231 -3.37 6.84 44.30
C VAL A 231 -2.70 5.47 44.30
N HIS A 232 -2.25 4.99 45.47
CA HIS A 232 -1.59 3.69 45.61
C HIS A 232 -2.57 2.50 45.57
N ALA A 233 -3.86 2.70 45.92
CA ALA A 233 -4.82 1.63 46.19
C ALA A 233 -4.90 0.53 45.13
N SER A 234 -4.83 0.90 43.83
CA SER A 234 -4.89 -0.07 42.73
C SER A 234 -3.57 -0.82 42.47
N GLY A 235 -2.43 -0.27 42.91
CA GLY A 235 -1.09 -0.74 42.53
C GLY A 235 -0.73 -0.51 41.06
N GLU A 236 -1.61 0.10 40.27
CA GLU A 236 -1.42 0.27 38.84
C GLU A 236 -0.50 1.45 38.50
N LYS A 237 0.17 1.37 37.35
CA LYS A 237 1.01 2.47 36.85
C LYS A 237 0.16 3.73 36.57
N TRP A 238 -1.04 3.54 36.05
CA TRP A 238 -1.90 4.60 35.54
C TRP A 238 -3.15 4.73 36.40
N VAL A 239 -3.43 5.96 36.84
CA VAL A 239 -4.60 6.30 37.66
C VAL A 239 -5.45 7.32 36.91
N MET A 240 -6.73 7.01 36.67
CA MET A 240 -7.63 7.83 35.88
C MET A 240 -8.27 8.89 36.77
N ILE A 241 -8.05 10.17 36.44
CA ILE A 241 -8.65 11.29 37.14
C ILE A 241 -9.92 11.71 36.41
N THR A 242 -11.06 11.56 37.05
CA THR A 242 -12.37 11.93 36.51
C THR A 242 -12.93 13.17 37.20
N ASN A 243 -13.84 13.87 36.53
CA ASN A 243 -14.66 14.89 37.17
C ASN A 243 -15.83 14.26 37.95
N GLU A 244 -16.68 15.10 38.53
CA GLU A 244 -17.87 14.69 39.29
C GLU A 244 -18.91 13.94 38.43
N GLN A 245 -18.89 14.15 37.11
CA GLN A 245 -19.74 13.45 36.14
C GLN A 245 -19.10 12.15 35.63
N ASN A 246 -18.01 11.67 36.25
CA ASN A 246 -17.27 10.47 35.87
C ASN A 246 -16.70 10.51 34.43
N ILE A 247 -16.40 11.71 33.93
CA ILE A 247 -15.72 11.92 32.66
C ILE A 247 -14.21 12.00 32.92
N PRO A 248 -13.35 11.19 32.25
CA PRO A 248 -11.91 11.27 32.40
C PRO A 248 -11.37 12.60 31.89
N VAL A 249 -10.49 13.21 32.67
CA VAL A 249 -9.84 14.48 32.33
C VAL A 249 -8.33 14.31 32.20
N LEU A 250 -7.71 13.57 33.12
CA LEU A 250 -6.27 13.33 33.15
C LEU A 250 -5.98 11.88 33.51
N VAL A 251 -4.79 11.40 33.13
CA VAL A 251 -4.23 10.12 33.61
C VAL A 251 -2.94 10.39 34.36
N LEU A 252 -2.88 10.02 35.64
CA LEU A 252 -1.73 10.20 36.51
C LEU A 252 -0.79 8.99 36.41
N ASN A 253 0.50 9.24 36.22
CA ASN A 253 1.54 8.23 36.40
C ASN A 253 1.83 8.03 37.90
N ALA A 254 1.12 7.10 38.52
CA ALA A 254 1.17 6.86 39.96
C ALA A 254 2.58 6.50 40.44
N ASN A 255 3.30 5.65 39.69
CA ASN A 255 4.65 5.22 40.05
C ASN A 255 5.65 6.38 40.13
N ARG A 256 5.61 7.29 39.14
CA ARG A 256 6.50 8.46 39.13
C ARG A 256 6.07 9.45 40.22
N PHE A 257 4.77 9.71 40.33
CA PHE A 257 4.23 10.65 41.31
C PHE A 257 4.50 10.22 42.75
N LEU A 258 4.15 8.99 43.15
CA LEU A 258 4.33 8.48 44.50
C LEU A 258 5.80 8.47 44.91
N ARG A 259 6.70 8.09 44.00
CA ARG A 259 8.15 8.11 44.25
C ARG A 259 8.64 9.53 44.55
N GLU A 260 8.23 10.51 43.75
CA GLU A 260 8.63 11.92 43.96
C GLU A 260 7.98 12.51 45.21
N ALA A 261 6.70 12.20 45.44
CA ALA A 261 5.95 12.63 46.63
C ALA A 261 6.61 12.17 47.92
N LEU A 262 7.11 10.93 47.99
CA LEU A 262 7.71 10.38 49.21
C LEU A 262 9.20 10.69 49.37
N TYR A 263 9.97 10.75 48.28
CA TYR A 263 11.45 10.77 48.38
C TYR A 263 12.13 12.07 47.92
N SER A 264 11.46 12.96 47.17
CA SER A 264 12.12 14.15 46.62
C SER A 264 12.19 15.32 47.59
N LYS A 265 12.89 16.42 47.27
CA LYS A 265 12.94 17.61 48.15
C LYS A 265 11.69 18.47 48.06
N ALA A 266 11.06 18.54 46.89
CA ALA A 266 9.82 19.27 46.65
C ALA A 266 9.08 18.67 45.45
N VAL A 267 7.75 18.65 45.53
CA VAL A 267 6.87 18.41 44.37
C VAL A 267 6.30 19.75 43.97
N LYS A 268 6.59 20.21 42.75
CA LYS A 268 6.09 21.51 42.25
C LYS A 268 4.59 21.46 41.98
N SER A 269 4.12 20.40 41.31
CA SER A 269 2.74 20.25 40.87
C SER A 269 2.45 18.79 40.52
N VAL A 270 1.25 18.31 40.88
CA VAL A 270 0.78 16.96 40.50
C VAL A 270 0.56 16.87 38.98
N TYR A 271 0.18 17.97 38.33
CA TYR A 271 -0.08 18.00 36.89
C TYR A 271 1.13 17.61 36.03
N MET A 272 2.37 17.77 36.54
CA MET A 272 3.60 17.36 35.85
C MET A 272 3.75 15.84 35.69
N TYR A 273 2.93 15.07 36.40
CA TYR A 273 2.89 13.61 36.31
C TYR A 273 1.62 13.12 35.61
N CYS A 274 0.82 14.05 35.07
CA CYS A 274 -0.43 13.76 34.38
C CYS A 274 -0.27 13.84 32.86
N HIS A 275 -1.00 12.98 32.17
CA HIS A 275 -1.13 12.91 30.73
C HIS A 275 -2.57 13.25 30.33
N ARG A 276 -2.77 13.79 29.11
CA ARG A 276 -4.12 14.07 28.58
C ARG A 276 -4.53 12.89 27.72
N PRO A 277 -5.52 12.09 28.15
CA PRO A 277 -5.95 10.99 27.33
C PRO A 277 -6.79 11.48 26.15
N ILE A 278 -6.73 10.73 25.05
CA ILE A 278 -7.78 10.76 24.04
C ILE A 278 -8.92 9.89 24.56
N VAL A 279 -10.03 10.52 24.96
CA VAL A 279 -11.20 9.81 25.49
C VAL A 279 -12.15 9.43 24.36
N ILE A 280 -12.52 8.15 24.32
CA ILE A 280 -13.45 7.56 23.34
C ILE A 280 -14.60 6.93 24.09
N THR A 281 -15.82 7.37 23.80
CA THR A 281 -17.05 6.90 24.46
C THR A 281 -17.96 6.11 23.53
N HIS A 282 -17.66 6.06 22.23
CA HIS A 282 -18.54 5.46 21.23
C HIS A 282 -18.06 4.03 20.91
N PRO A 283 -18.93 3.01 21.06
CA PRO A 283 -18.58 1.64 20.69
C PRO A 283 -18.35 1.51 19.18
N GLY A 284 -17.54 0.53 18.79
CA GLY A 284 -17.22 0.28 17.38
C GLY A 284 -16.26 1.30 16.74
N THR A 285 -15.74 2.27 17.49
CA THR A 285 -14.71 3.19 16.99
C THR A 285 -13.44 2.41 16.64
N LYS A 286 -12.86 2.67 15.47
CA LYS A 286 -11.63 2.02 15.00
C LYS A 286 -10.40 2.78 15.46
N LEU A 287 -9.30 2.06 15.61
CA LEU A 287 -8.02 2.62 16.01
C LEU A 287 -7.47 3.60 14.94
N GLY A 288 -7.62 3.28 13.66
CA GLY A 288 -7.21 4.14 12.53
C GLY A 288 -7.78 5.56 12.60
N ASP A 289 -9.03 5.70 13.03
CA ASP A 289 -9.72 7.00 13.16
C ASP A 289 -9.06 7.92 14.20
N ILE A 290 -8.27 7.36 15.12
CA ILE A 290 -7.68 8.07 16.25
C ILE A 290 -6.17 8.19 16.15
N LEU A 291 -5.49 7.32 15.39
CA LEU A 291 -4.04 7.40 15.22
C LEU A 291 -3.58 8.80 14.79
N LEU A 292 -4.36 9.48 13.93
CA LEU A 292 -4.08 10.86 13.50
C LEU A 292 -4.19 11.92 14.62
N ARG A 293 -4.89 11.60 15.71
CA ARG A 293 -5.05 12.46 16.90
C ARG A 293 -3.95 12.23 17.94
N PHE A 294 -3.20 11.12 17.83
CA PHE A 294 -2.07 10.80 18.68
C PHE A 294 -0.92 11.76 18.35
N LYS A 295 -0.68 12.75 19.22
CA LYS A 295 0.38 13.76 19.04
C LYS A 295 1.38 13.62 20.17
N VAL A 296 2.64 13.32 19.82
CA VAL A 296 3.78 13.27 20.75
C VAL A 296 4.64 14.50 20.50
N HIS A 297 4.83 15.36 21.51
CA HIS A 297 5.78 16.47 21.44
C HIS A 297 7.04 16.11 22.26
N PRO A 298 8.26 16.40 21.77
CA PRO A 298 9.49 16.04 22.48
C PRO A 298 9.72 16.86 23.77
N GLU A 299 10.31 16.18 24.75
CA GLU A 299 10.59 16.65 26.12
C GLU A 299 11.75 17.69 26.16
N HIS A 300 11.45 18.91 26.64
CA HIS A 300 12.32 19.94 27.29
C HIS A 300 12.45 21.30 26.57
N ALA A 301 12.38 22.46 27.26
CA ALA A 301 13.05 22.73 28.55
C ALA A 301 12.27 23.41 29.71
N GLU A 302 11.11 24.03 29.56
CA GLU A 302 10.50 24.79 30.69
C GLU A 302 8.97 24.74 30.86
N ASP A 303 8.20 23.96 30.09
CA ASP A 303 6.72 23.99 30.18
C ASP A 303 6.07 22.70 30.72
N ASP A 304 4.90 22.87 31.36
CA ASP A 304 4.01 21.82 31.86
C ASP A 304 3.53 20.90 30.70
N VAL A 305 4.30 19.86 30.38
CA VAL A 305 4.01 18.95 29.26
C VAL A 305 2.88 18.00 29.64
N VAL A 306 1.78 18.07 28.87
CA VAL A 306 0.69 17.11 28.93
C VAL A 306 0.53 16.51 27.53
N ASP A 307 1.15 15.36 27.30
CA ASP A 307 1.12 14.68 26.01
C ASP A 307 -0.16 13.87 25.81
N ASN A 308 -0.58 13.72 24.54
CA ASN A 308 -1.70 12.88 24.13
C ASN A 308 -1.18 11.49 23.70
N ASP A 309 -0.56 10.77 24.64
CA ASP A 309 0.09 9.47 24.43
C ASP A 309 -0.71 8.27 24.98
N LEU A 310 -1.92 8.52 25.50
CA LEU A 310 -2.82 7.52 26.06
C LEU A 310 -4.21 7.63 25.42
N ILE A 311 -4.84 6.49 25.16
CA ILE A 311 -6.24 6.41 24.73
C ILE A 311 -7.03 5.76 25.85
N LEU A 312 -8.13 6.39 26.25
CA LEU A 312 -9.09 5.80 27.17
C LEU A 312 -10.36 5.48 26.41
N TYR A 313 -10.70 4.20 26.36
CA TYR A 313 -12.03 3.75 26.00
C TYR A 313 -12.90 3.79 27.26
N TRP A 314 -13.91 4.65 27.27
CA TRP A 314 -14.71 4.97 28.44
C TRP A 314 -16.19 4.67 28.19
N HIS A 315 -16.48 3.38 27.96
CA HIS A 315 -17.83 2.82 27.81
C HIS A 315 -18.08 1.75 28.89
N GLU A 316 -18.85 0.70 28.58
CA GLU A 316 -19.17 -0.44 29.47
C GLU A 316 -17.93 -1.07 30.10
N GLU A 317 -17.00 -1.56 29.29
CA GLU A 317 -15.70 -2.09 29.74
C GLU A 317 -14.61 -1.05 29.46
N LYS A 318 -14.19 -0.34 30.50
CA LYS A 318 -13.20 0.74 30.38
C LYS A 318 -11.82 0.16 30.08
N ARG A 319 -11.14 0.72 29.08
CA ARG A 319 -9.80 0.27 28.68
C ARG A 319 -8.83 1.43 28.54
N ILE A 320 -7.57 1.16 28.84
CA ILE A 320 -6.45 2.06 28.59
C ILE A 320 -5.54 1.44 27.54
N ILE A 321 -5.23 2.20 26.50
CA ILE A 321 -4.30 1.82 25.44
C ILE A 321 -3.13 2.79 25.49
N THR A 322 -1.93 2.22 25.56
CA THR A 322 -0.67 2.96 25.61
C THR A 322 0.07 2.86 24.27
N GLY A 323 1.05 3.74 24.04
CA GLY A 323 1.94 3.60 22.89
C GLY A 323 2.68 2.26 22.82
N ALA A 324 2.92 1.61 23.97
CA ALA A 324 3.55 0.28 24.02
C ALA A 324 2.63 -0.83 23.48
N ASP A 325 1.33 -0.72 23.70
CA ASP A 325 0.34 -1.66 23.17
C ASP A 325 0.26 -1.57 21.64
N LEU A 326 0.22 -0.33 21.12
CA LEU A 326 0.24 -0.06 19.69
C LEU A 326 1.52 -0.59 19.03
N LEU A 327 2.67 -0.34 19.64
CA LEU A 327 3.95 -0.86 19.16
C LEU A 327 4.00 -2.38 19.22
N GLY A 328 3.52 -2.98 20.32
CA GLY A 328 3.41 -4.43 20.47
C GLY A 328 2.56 -5.08 19.38
N ARG A 329 1.49 -4.40 18.94
CA ARG A 329 0.66 -4.84 17.83
C ARG A 329 1.39 -4.79 16.49
N LEU A 330 2.12 -3.71 16.21
CA LEU A 330 2.94 -3.57 15.01
C LEU A 330 4.04 -4.64 14.91
N LEU A 331 4.61 -5.02 16.06
CA LEU A 331 5.69 -6.00 16.15
C LEU A 331 5.20 -7.46 16.30
N ARG A 332 3.88 -7.69 16.29
CA ARG A 332 3.31 -9.03 16.45
C ARG A 332 3.75 -9.94 15.30
N GLY A 333 4.32 -11.10 15.64
CA GLY A 333 4.85 -12.06 14.66
C GLY A 333 6.26 -11.73 14.14
N ILE A 334 6.83 -10.58 14.51
CA ILE A 334 8.23 -10.21 14.24
C ILE A 334 9.09 -10.60 15.43
N VAL A 335 8.63 -10.28 16.64
CA VAL A 335 9.35 -10.61 17.88
C VAL A 335 9.07 -12.07 18.25
N ILE A 336 10.12 -12.88 18.24
CA ILE A 336 10.12 -14.23 18.81
C ILE A 336 10.03 -14.05 20.32
N ARG A 337 8.84 -14.27 20.91
CA ARG A 337 8.75 -14.46 22.36
C ARG A 337 9.24 -15.86 22.66
N ASP A 338 10.35 -15.96 23.40
CA ASP A 338 10.76 -17.21 24.01
C ASP A 338 9.64 -17.70 24.95
N GLY A 339 8.87 -18.70 24.52
CA GLY A 339 8.25 -19.66 25.44
C GLY A 339 6.73 -19.66 25.70
N LEU A 340 5.87 -18.92 24.98
CA LEU A 340 4.41 -19.11 25.13
C LEU A 340 3.63 -19.04 23.80
N PRO A 341 2.79 -20.05 23.47
CA PRO A 341 1.87 -19.97 22.33
C PRO A 341 0.74 -18.97 22.60
N PHE A 342 0.31 -18.25 21.56
CA PHE A 342 -0.87 -17.38 21.61
C PHE A 342 -2.12 -18.22 21.90
N LYS A 343 -2.93 -17.78 22.88
CA LYS A 343 -4.34 -18.17 23.02
C LYS A 343 -5.20 -17.20 22.22
#